data_AF-A0A922EGH5-F1
#
_entry.id   AF-A0A922EGH5-F1
#
_cell.length_a   1.000
_cell.length_b   1.000
_cell.length_c   1.000
_cell.angle_alpha   90.00
_cell.angle_beta   90.00
_cell.angle_gamma   90.00
#
_symmetry.space_group_name_H-M   'P 1'
#
loop_
_entity.id
_entity.type
_entity.pdbx_description
1 polymer ?
#
loop_
_entity_poly.entity_id
_entity_poly.type
_entity_poly.pdbx_seq_one_letter_code
_entity_poly.pdbx_strand_id
1 'polypeptide(L)'
;MRQVVMLDEGLRILEEGIVKAKNILIGHPPKALFSSEDYMKFYNCVYTMCSQRPPYDYSGELYERYKTALEESIVSVVLPSLNDKHDACLLADLLQIWTNYKVWSKLYGNFLDAAISLINQDRNGKQVQQDLLKDVLTFSTFFAEIGEQKIEYYEMFEQIMLKEAASYYAQLASELLCCRSYTDYIQTVAWLLIQERERSVRYLQQGSVEKLLEIVKRKLMDETAQLLVEKQKTESHDTATYQDLLSKCAGMSLGEESSVSPLTQCPFLQ
;
A
#
# COMPACT_ATOMS: atom_id res chain seq x y z
N MET A 1 -4.25 -36.96 8.64
CA MET A 1 -5.34 -36.14 9.20
C MET A 1 -4.71 -35.19 10.20
N ARG A 2 -4.76 -33.86 10.00
CA ARG A 2 -4.30 -32.92 11.05
C ARG A 2 -5.30 -33.01 12.21
N GLN A 3 -4.80 -33.17 13.42
CA GLN A 3 -5.63 -33.23 14.62
C GLN A 3 -6.27 -31.86 14.86
N VAL A 4 -7.56 -31.85 15.17
CA VAL A 4 -8.29 -30.61 15.52
C VAL A 4 -7.88 -30.19 16.93
N VAL A 5 -7.46 -28.95 17.07
CA VAL A 5 -7.23 -28.27 18.35
C VAL A 5 -8.56 -27.67 18.79
N MET A 6 -9.06 -28.12 19.93
CA MET A 6 -10.28 -27.58 20.54
C MET A 6 -10.01 -26.22 21.19
N LEU A 7 -11.04 -25.39 21.31
CA LEU A 7 -10.93 -24.04 21.84
C LEU A 7 -10.25 -24.00 23.22
N ASP A 8 -10.74 -24.77 24.18
CA ASP A 8 -10.21 -24.79 25.55
C ASP A 8 -8.73 -25.19 25.60
N GLU A 9 -8.35 -26.17 24.78
CA GLU A 9 -6.98 -26.66 24.71
C GLU A 9 -6.05 -25.58 24.14
N GLY A 10 -6.47 -24.96 23.06
CA GLY A 10 -5.71 -23.90 22.41
C GLY A 10 -5.58 -22.65 23.28
N LEU A 11 -6.65 -22.23 23.93
CA LEU A 11 -6.64 -21.11 24.88
C LEU A 11 -5.71 -21.37 26.06
N ARG A 12 -5.72 -22.60 26.62
CA ARG A 12 -4.79 -22.99 27.69
C ARG A 12 -3.33 -22.87 27.27
N ILE A 13 -3.01 -23.28 26.04
CA ILE A 13 -1.66 -23.14 25.48
C ILE A 13 -1.28 -21.66 25.35
N LEU A 14 -2.18 -20.83 24.83
CA LEU A 14 -1.91 -19.40 24.60
C LEU A 14 -1.84 -18.59 25.91
N GLU A 15 -2.51 -19.05 26.97
CA GLU A 15 -2.46 -18.42 28.29
C GLU A 15 -1.03 -18.36 28.83
N GLU A 16 -0.23 -19.41 28.59
CA GLU A 16 1.19 -19.42 28.96
C GLU A 16 1.95 -18.25 28.28
N GLY A 17 1.64 -18.00 27.00
CA GLY A 17 2.23 -16.91 26.22
C GLY A 17 1.76 -15.54 26.68
N ILE A 18 0.46 -15.42 27.02
CA ILE A 18 -0.14 -14.19 27.55
C ILE A 18 0.54 -13.80 28.87
N VAL A 19 0.68 -14.74 29.80
CA VAL A 19 1.36 -14.48 31.08
C VAL A 19 2.80 -14.00 30.87
N LYS A 20 3.54 -14.62 29.94
CA LYS A 20 4.88 -14.16 29.57
C LYS A 20 4.85 -12.74 28.97
N ALA A 21 3.93 -12.47 28.05
CA ALA A 21 3.83 -11.20 27.33
C ALA A 21 3.48 -10.02 28.25
N LYS A 22 2.66 -10.23 29.29
CA LYS A 22 2.31 -9.21 30.29
C LYS A 22 3.55 -8.56 30.92
N ASN A 23 4.63 -9.33 31.10
CA ASN A 23 5.88 -8.82 31.69
C ASN A 23 6.68 -7.88 30.75
N ILE A 24 6.44 -7.93 29.44
CA ILE A 24 7.06 -7.01 28.47
C ILE A 24 6.58 -5.59 28.70
N LEU A 25 5.31 -5.41 29.07
CA LEU A 25 4.70 -4.09 29.27
C LEU A 25 5.38 -3.30 30.38
N ILE A 26 5.86 -3.98 31.42
CA ILE A 26 6.63 -3.40 32.53
C ILE A 26 8.15 -3.42 32.28
N GLY A 27 8.59 -3.68 31.06
CA GLY A 27 9.98 -3.48 30.62
C GLY A 27 10.87 -4.71 30.59
N HIS A 28 10.34 -5.93 30.79
CA HIS A 28 11.15 -7.13 30.60
C HIS A 28 11.43 -7.38 29.11
N PRO A 29 12.68 -7.68 28.72
CA PRO A 29 13.02 -7.87 27.31
C PRO A 29 12.40 -9.17 26.76
N PRO A 30 11.79 -9.15 25.56
CA PRO A 30 11.13 -10.32 24.99
C PRO A 30 12.03 -11.56 24.87
N LYS A 31 13.32 -11.35 24.58
CA LYS A 31 14.33 -12.43 24.45
C LYS A 31 14.60 -13.18 25.75
N ALA A 32 14.29 -12.58 26.91
CA ALA A 32 14.42 -13.24 28.21
C ALA A 32 13.17 -14.05 28.58
N LEU A 33 12.03 -13.75 27.95
CA LEU A 33 10.73 -14.35 28.26
C LEU A 33 10.33 -15.45 27.29
N PHE A 34 10.75 -15.35 26.04
CA PHE A 34 10.38 -16.26 24.96
C PHE A 34 11.60 -16.93 24.32
N SER A 35 11.57 -18.25 24.30
CA SER A 35 12.47 -19.08 23.49
C SER A 35 11.94 -19.24 22.07
N SER A 36 12.78 -19.68 21.14
CA SER A 36 12.33 -20.03 19.78
C SER A 36 11.26 -21.13 19.78
N GLU A 37 11.34 -22.06 20.73
CA GLU A 37 10.34 -23.12 20.92
C GLU A 37 8.98 -22.54 21.34
N ASP A 38 8.97 -21.56 22.25
CA ASP A 38 7.75 -20.85 22.65
C ASP A 38 7.08 -20.15 21.46
N TYR A 39 7.86 -19.42 20.65
CA TYR A 39 7.32 -18.74 19.46
C TYR A 39 6.68 -19.73 18.49
N MET A 40 7.35 -20.86 18.21
CA MET A 40 6.82 -21.89 17.34
C MET A 40 5.58 -22.56 17.95
N LYS A 41 5.58 -22.83 19.26
CA LYS A 41 4.44 -23.41 19.99
C LYS A 41 3.20 -22.52 19.85
N PHE A 42 3.31 -21.24 20.20
CA PHE A 42 2.18 -20.31 20.16
C PHE A 42 1.73 -20.00 18.73
N TYR A 43 2.68 -19.77 17.81
CA TYR A 43 2.37 -19.55 16.40
C TYR A 43 1.62 -20.74 15.78
N ASN A 44 2.12 -21.96 15.98
CA ASN A 44 1.47 -23.15 15.44
C ASN A 44 0.08 -23.37 16.05
N CYS A 45 -0.10 -23.06 17.33
CA CYS A 45 -1.40 -23.13 18.00
C CYS A 45 -2.41 -22.18 17.33
N VAL A 46 -2.09 -20.89 17.24
CA VAL A 46 -2.95 -19.88 16.59
C VAL A 46 -3.20 -20.24 15.13
N TYR A 47 -2.15 -20.52 14.37
CA TYR A 47 -2.26 -20.87 12.95
C TYR A 47 -3.18 -22.07 12.73
N THR A 48 -3.04 -23.11 13.55
CA THR A 48 -3.86 -24.32 13.44
C THR A 48 -5.33 -24.01 13.75
N MET A 49 -5.60 -23.29 14.84
CA MET A 49 -6.96 -22.93 15.25
C MET A 49 -7.68 -22.01 14.26
N CYS A 50 -6.97 -21.08 13.61
CA CYS A 50 -7.53 -20.21 12.58
C CYS A 50 -7.67 -20.89 11.21
N SER A 51 -6.83 -21.90 10.91
CA SER A 51 -6.86 -22.59 9.61
C SER A 51 -7.77 -23.83 9.60
N GLN A 52 -8.43 -24.12 10.72
CA GLN A 52 -9.38 -25.21 10.86
C GLN A 52 -10.65 -24.93 10.06
N ARG A 53 -11.31 -25.99 9.56
CA ARG A 53 -12.58 -25.85 8.83
C ARG A 53 -13.74 -25.63 9.80
N PRO A 54 -14.83 -24.96 9.38
CA PRO A 54 -16.05 -24.87 10.17
C PRO A 54 -16.52 -26.25 10.65
N PRO A 55 -16.99 -26.38 11.90
CA PRO A 55 -17.28 -25.34 12.90
C PRO A 55 -16.10 -24.96 13.82
N TYR A 56 -14.87 -25.37 13.50
CA TYR A 56 -13.71 -25.27 14.41
C TYR A 56 -12.76 -24.12 14.06
N ASP A 57 -13.20 -23.16 13.26
CA ASP A 57 -12.48 -21.91 13.06
C ASP A 57 -12.70 -21.04 14.30
N TYR A 58 -11.65 -20.90 15.11
CA TYR A 58 -11.69 -20.16 16.37
C TYR A 58 -10.99 -18.81 16.28
N SER A 59 -10.80 -18.27 15.07
CA SER A 59 -10.14 -16.99 14.87
C SER A 59 -10.82 -15.86 15.66
N GLY A 60 -12.15 -15.87 15.75
CA GLY A 60 -12.93 -14.91 16.54
C GLY A 60 -12.68 -15.02 18.05
N GLU A 61 -12.78 -16.23 18.61
CA GLU A 61 -12.62 -16.46 20.05
C GLU A 61 -11.19 -16.20 20.53
N LEU A 62 -10.18 -16.56 19.72
CA LEU A 62 -8.78 -16.26 20.01
C LEU A 62 -8.53 -14.76 20.08
N TYR A 63 -9.19 -14.00 19.22
CA TYR A 63 -9.08 -12.56 19.16
C TYR A 63 -9.73 -11.87 20.36
N GLU A 64 -10.94 -12.30 20.76
CA GLU A 64 -11.59 -11.81 21.97
C GLU A 64 -10.75 -12.10 23.23
N ARG A 65 -10.11 -13.27 23.29
CA ARG A 65 -9.17 -13.58 24.37
C ARG A 65 -7.98 -12.63 24.38
N TYR A 66 -7.40 -12.31 23.22
CA TYR A 66 -6.26 -11.39 23.11
C TYR A 66 -6.63 -9.97 23.58
N LYS A 67 -7.78 -9.44 23.16
CA LYS A 67 -8.29 -8.14 23.62
C LYS A 67 -8.44 -8.12 25.14
N THR A 68 -9.16 -9.11 25.68
CA THR A 68 -9.36 -9.25 27.13
C THR A 68 -8.02 -9.34 27.87
N ALA A 69 -7.04 -10.08 27.32
CA ALA A 69 -5.71 -10.22 27.91
C ALA A 69 -4.94 -8.88 27.99
N LEU A 70 -5.09 -8.01 26.98
CA LEU A 70 -4.47 -6.69 26.96
C LEU A 70 -5.10 -5.78 28.01
N GLU A 71 -6.44 -5.71 28.07
CA GLU A 71 -7.14 -4.90 29.07
C GLU A 71 -6.82 -5.38 30.49
N GLU A 72 -6.87 -6.69 30.70
CA GLU A 72 -6.43 -7.32 31.95
C GLU A 72 -4.99 -6.95 32.27
N SER A 73 -4.08 -6.91 31.29
CA SER A 73 -2.67 -6.58 31.55
C SER A 73 -2.48 -5.14 32.02
N ILE A 74 -3.30 -4.22 31.53
CA ILE A 74 -3.28 -2.83 31.98
C ILE A 74 -3.72 -2.77 33.44
N VAL A 75 -4.85 -3.40 33.76
CA VAL A 75 -5.43 -3.35 35.11
C VAL A 75 -4.61 -4.15 36.13
N SER A 76 -4.10 -5.32 35.75
CA SER A 76 -3.45 -6.26 36.66
C SER A 76 -1.94 -6.09 36.79
N VAL A 77 -1.27 -5.45 35.82
CA VAL A 77 0.19 -5.34 35.79
C VAL A 77 0.63 -3.89 35.68
N VAL A 78 0.10 -3.14 34.71
CA VAL A 78 0.53 -1.75 34.48
C VAL A 78 0.10 -0.84 35.62
N LEU A 79 -1.19 -0.80 35.98
CA LEU A 79 -1.69 0.07 37.05
C LEU A 79 -1.02 -0.22 38.41
N PRO A 80 -0.90 -1.48 38.86
CA PRO A 80 -0.22 -1.77 40.12
C PRO A 80 1.27 -1.40 40.11
N SER A 81 1.95 -1.56 38.97
CA SER A 81 3.38 -1.21 38.84
C SER A 81 3.66 0.30 38.95
N LEU A 82 2.62 1.13 38.83
CA LEU A 82 2.67 2.59 38.93
C LEU A 82 2.16 3.11 40.28
N ASN A 83 1.47 2.28 41.06
CA ASN A 83 0.69 2.72 42.22
C ASN A 83 1.56 3.26 43.37
N ASP A 84 2.76 2.70 43.54
CA ASP A 84 3.71 3.09 44.60
C ASP A 84 4.78 4.08 44.12
N LYS A 85 4.63 4.62 42.90
CA LYS A 85 5.60 5.51 42.28
C LYS A 85 5.11 6.96 42.30
N HIS A 86 6.03 7.88 42.55
CA HIS A 86 5.74 9.31 42.65
C HIS A 86 6.74 10.15 41.83
N ASP A 87 6.34 11.39 41.55
CA ASP A 87 7.17 12.43 40.94
C ASP A 87 7.90 11.96 39.66
N ALA A 88 9.21 12.19 39.58
CA ALA A 88 10.03 11.88 38.40
C ALA A 88 10.10 10.39 38.07
N CYS A 89 10.00 9.50 39.08
CA CYS A 89 10.02 8.06 38.87
C CYS A 89 8.74 7.57 38.19
N LEU A 90 7.58 8.09 38.61
CA LEU A 90 6.30 7.80 37.95
C LEU A 90 6.32 8.24 36.47
N LEU A 91 6.84 9.44 36.20
CA LEU A 91 6.94 9.97 34.83
C LEU A 91 7.91 9.17 33.95
N ALA A 92 9.05 8.74 34.50
CA ALA A 92 10.02 7.93 33.76
C ALA A 92 9.44 6.56 33.36
N ASP A 93 8.73 5.91 34.28
CA ASP A 93 8.12 4.61 34.01
C ASP A 93 6.91 4.70 33.08
N LEU A 94 6.09 5.76 33.23
CA LEU A 94 5.01 6.05 32.29
C LEU A 94 5.57 6.33 30.88
N LEU A 95 6.69 7.05 30.78
CA LEU A 95 7.37 7.29 29.51
C LEU A 95 7.95 6.00 28.92
N GLN A 96 8.48 5.08 29.75
CA GLN A 96 9.00 3.79 29.31
C GLN A 96 7.88 2.86 28.79
N ILE A 97 6.77 2.77 29.53
CA ILE A 97 5.57 2.02 29.12
C ILE A 97 4.98 2.61 27.84
N TRP A 98 4.90 3.95 27.76
CA TRP A 98 4.49 4.67 26.56
C TRP A 98 5.46 4.45 25.40
N THR A 99 6.77 4.35 25.66
CA THR A 99 7.78 4.08 24.62
C THR A 99 7.62 2.66 24.07
N ASN A 100 7.29 1.68 24.91
CA ASN A 100 6.97 0.33 24.45
C ASN A 100 5.71 0.32 23.55
N TYR A 101 4.69 1.11 23.88
CA TYR A 101 3.52 1.32 23.02
C TYR A 101 3.86 2.12 21.74
N LYS A 102 4.74 3.11 21.86
CA LYS A 102 5.20 3.97 20.75
C LYS A 102 6.14 3.24 19.79
N VAL A 103 6.87 2.21 20.24
CA VAL A 103 7.64 1.31 19.36
C VAL A 103 6.68 0.62 18.38
N TRP A 104 5.51 0.17 18.84
CA TRP A 104 4.48 -0.38 17.97
C TRP A 104 3.92 0.68 16.98
N SER A 105 3.63 1.89 17.45
CA SER A 105 3.21 3.01 16.59
C SER A 105 4.27 3.46 15.57
N LYS A 106 5.55 3.49 15.96
CA LYS A 106 6.67 3.89 15.11
C LYS A 106 7.01 2.83 14.07
N LEU A 107 6.90 1.55 14.44
CA LEU A 107 7.00 0.44 13.49
C LEU A 107 5.90 0.55 12.43
N TYR A 108 4.66 0.89 12.82
CA TYR A 108 3.58 1.11 11.88
C TYR A 108 3.87 2.23 10.86
N GLY A 109 4.41 3.37 11.31
CA GLY A 109 4.86 4.44 10.41
C GLY A 109 5.90 3.95 9.37
N ASN A 110 6.90 3.19 9.83
CA ASN A 110 7.90 2.60 8.92
C ASN A 110 7.28 1.57 7.96
N PHE A 111 6.29 0.80 8.40
CA PHE A 111 5.56 -0.15 7.55
C PHE A 111 4.73 0.57 6.48
N LEU A 112 4.10 1.70 6.83
CA LEU A 112 3.38 2.53 5.87
C LEU A 112 4.32 3.10 4.81
N ASP A 113 5.44 3.70 5.22
CA ASP A 113 6.43 4.25 4.29
C ASP A 113 6.97 3.18 3.35
N ALA A 114 7.23 1.98 3.88
CA ALA A 114 7.65 0.83 3.08
C ALA A 114 6.55 0.38 2.10
N ALA A 115 5.28 0.31 2.54
CA ALA A 115 4.16 -0.07 1.68
C ALA A 115 3.96 0.93 0.53
N ILE A 116 4.00 2.23 0.81
CA ILE A 116 3.93 3.27 -0.22
C ILE A 116 5.12 3.16 -1.19
N SER A 117 6.33 2.94 -0.68
CA SER A 117 7.51 2.72 -1.52
C SER A 117 7.34 1.52 -2.45
N LEU A 118 6.83 0.39 -1.94
CA LEU A 118 6.58 -0.81 -2.73
C LEU A 118 5.50 -0.57 -3.81
N ILE A 119 4.43 0.15 -3.50
CA ILE A 119 3.40 0.54 -4.48
C ILE A 119 4.02 1.39 -5.60
N ASN A 120 4.87 2.36 -5.27
CA ASN A 120 5.54 3.19 -6.27
C ASN A 120 6.58 2.40 -7.09
N GLN A 121 7.22 1.40 -6.50
CA GLN A 121 8.11 0.50 -7.24
C GLN A 121 7.34 -0.39 -8.23
N ASP A 122 6.19 -0.93 -7.83
CA ASP A 122 5.27 -1.69 -8.70
C ASP A 122 4.76 -0.80 -9.86
N ARG A 123 4.41 0.47 -9.57
CA ARG A 123 4.04 1.48 -10.58
C ARG A 123 5.13 1.73 -11.62
N ASN A 124 6.39 1.78 -11.18
CA ASN A 124 7.55 1.98 -12.02
C ASN A 124 8.04 0.69 -12.72
N GLY A 125 7.26 -0.40 -12.66
CA GLY A 125 7.53 -1.64 -13.37
C GLY A 125 8.56 -2.56 -12.70
N LYS A 126 8.92 -2.32 -11.43
CA LYS A 126 9.74 -3.27 -10.67
C LYS A 126 8.88 -4.45 -10.22
N GLN A 127 9.45 -5.66 -10.21
CA GLN A 127 8.77 -6.80 -9.60
C GLN A 127 8.69 -6.63 -8.09
N VAL A 128 7.47 -6.66 -7.57
CA VAL A 128 7.17 -6.56 -6.14
C VAL A 128 6.41 -7.81 -5.70
N GLN A 129 6.71 -8.33 -4.50
CA GLN A 129 5.92 -9.39 -3.88
C GLN A 129 4.59 -8.80 -3.39
N GLN A 130 3.57 -8.87 -4.22
CA GLN A 130 2.26 -8.27 -3.97
C GLN A 130 1.50 -8.93 -2.79
N ASP A 131 1.81 -10.19 -2.48
CA ASP A 131 1.28 -10.87 -1.29
C ASP A 131 1.75 -10.20 0.00
N LEU A 132 2.98 -9.68 0.04
CA LEU A 132 3.50 -8.95 1.20
C LEU A 132 2.76 -7.63 1.42
N LEU A 133 2.40 -6.92 0.35
CA LEU A 133 1.56 -5.72 0.42
C LEU A 133 0.17 -6.05 0.96
N LYS A 134 -0.44 -7.12 0.44
CA LYS A 134 -1.73 -7.61 0.91
C LYS A 134 -1.67 -8.00 2.39
N ASP A 135 -0.64 -8.70 2.83
CA ASP A 135 -0.45 -9.10 4.22
C ASP A 135 -0.26 -7.90 5.14
N VAL A 136 0.54 -6.89 4.75
CA VAL A 136 0.74 -5.65 5.51
C VAL A 136 -0.56 -4.84 5.64
N LEU A 137 -1.37 -4.78 4.58
CA LEU A 137 -2.66 -4.07 4.59
C LEU A 137 -3.78 -4.85 5.29
N THR A 138 -3.69 -6.18 5.30
CA THR A 138 -4.56 -7.06 6.10
C THR A 138 -4.18 -6.95 7.59
N PHE A 139 -2.89 -6.83 7.90
CA PHE A 139 -2.41 -6.59 9.26
C PHE A 139 -2.86 -5.21 9.76
N SER A 140 -2.83 -4.16 8.94
CA SER A 140 -3.28 -2.82 9.35
C SER A 140 -4.79 -2.73 9.59
N THR A 141 -5.60 -3.47 8.83
CA THR A 141 -7.05 -3.60 9.06
C THR A 141 -7.37 -4.40 10.31
N PHE A 142 -6.60 -5.45 10.60
CA PHE A 142 -6.70 -6.23 11.83
C PHE A 142 -6.53 -5.38 13.11
N PHE A 143 -5.65 -4.36 13.12
CA PHE A 143 -5.52 -3.43 14.27
C PHE A 143 -6.56 -2.31 14.30
N ALA A 144 -7.17 -1.95 13.18
CA ALA A 144 -8.24 -0.93 13.12
C ALA A 144 -9.54 -1.41 13.82
N GLU A 145 -9.75 -2.72 13.91
CA GLU A 145 -10.89 -3.35 14.58
C GLU A 145 -10.67 -3.55 16.11
N ILE A 146 -9.48 -3.19 16.63
CA ILE A 146 -9.04 -3.45 18.01
C ILE A 146 -9.29 -2.26 18.97
N GLY A 147 -9.65 -1.07 18.51
CA GLY A 147 -9.83 0.12 19.37
C GLY A 147 -11.29 0.58 19.54
N GLU A 148 -11.71 0.93 20.77
CA GLU A 148 -12.97 1.65 21.02
C GLU A 148 -13.00 3.06 20.40
N GLN A 149 -11.82 3.65 20.13
CA GLN A 149 -11.69 4.65 19.07
C GLN A 149 -11.26 3.90 17.82
N LYS A 150 -12.10 3.95 16.78
CA LYS A 150 -11.81 3.51 15.42
C LYS A 150 -10.45 4.10 15.02
N ILE A 151 -9.35 3.42 15.29
CA ILE A 151 -8.05 3.94 14.87
C ILE A 151 -8.07 3.79 13.37
N GLU A 152 -8.15 4.94 12.71
CA GLU A 152 -8.19 5.18 11.28
C GLU A 152 -6.91 4.67 10.58
N TYR A 153 -6.36 3.50 10.92
CA TYR A 153 -5.11 3.02 10.35
C TYR A 153 -5.23 2.75 8.86
N TYR A 154 -6.34 2.13 8.46
CA TYR A 154 -6.66 1.97 7.05
C TYR A 154 -7.06 3.29 6.40
N GLU A 155 -7.86 4.13 7.08
CA GLU A 155 -8.29 5.43 6.56
C GLU A 155 -7.09 6.41 6.40
N MET A 156 -6.13 6.39 7.32
CA MET A 156 -4.88 7.15 7.29
C MET A 156 -3.96 6.61 6.19
N PHE A 157 -3.81 5.28 6.09
CA PHE A 157 -3.12 4.66 4.96
C PHE A 157 -3.77 5.08 3.63
N GLU A 158 -5.10 4.98 3.52
CA GLU A 158 -5.87 5.34 2.34
C GLU A 158 -5.63 6.82 2.00
N GLN A 159 -5.77 7.74 2.96
CA GLN A 159 -5.52 9.17 2.74
C GLN A 159 -4.09 9.45 2.26
N ILE A 160 -3.08 8.83 2.90
CA ILE A 160 -1.67 8.98 2.50
C ILE A 160 -1.45 8.40 1.11
N MET A 161 -1.93 7.18 0.85
CA MET A 161 -1.79 6.50 -0.44
C MET A 161 -2.44 7.28 -1.58
N LEU A 162 -3.65 7.80 -1.36
CA LEU A 162 -4.37 8.62 -2.32
C LEU A 162 -3.64 9.94 -2.59
N LYS A 163 -3.09 10.59 -1.55
CA LYS A 163 -2.29 11.81 -1.69
C LYS A 163 -0.99 11.55 -2.48
N GLU A 164 -0.27 10.48 -2.14
CA GLU A 164 0.96 10.09 -2.84
C GLU A 164 0.69 9.69 -4.30
N ALA A 165 -0.40 8.96 -4.55
CA ALA A 165 -0.85 8.65 -5.91
C ALA A 165 -1.17 9.92 -6.71
N ALA A 166 -1.86 10.89 -6.10
CA ALA A 166 -2.16 12.16 -6.74
C ALA A 166 -0.89 12.92 -7.15
N SER A 167 0.12 12.96 -6.28
CA SER A 167 1.43 13.56 -6.58
C SER A 167 2.15 12.83 -7.71
N TYR A 168 2.20 11.49 -7.64
CA TYR A 168 2.82 10.64 -8.67
C TYR A 168 2.20 10.89 -10.05
N TYR A 169 0.87 10.83 -10.15
CA TYR A 169 0.18 11.02 -11.43
C TYR A 169 0.20 12.45 -11.94
N ALA A 170 0.26 13.46 -11.07
CA ALA A 170 0.46 14.85 -11.49
C ALA A 170 1.84 15.06 -12.13
N GLN A 171 2.89 14.46 -11.54
CA GLN A 171 4.23 14.49 -12.11
C GLN A 171 4.27 13.75 -13.46
N LEU A 172 3.73 12.53 -13.50
CA LEU A 172 3.67 11.73 -14.72
C LEU A 172 2.87 12.44 -15.84
N ALA A 173 1.75 13.09 -15.49
CA ALA A 173 0.98 13.90 -16.44
C ALA A 173 1.83 15.00 -17.08
N SER A 174 2.59 15.73 -16.26
CA SER A 174 3.46 16.82 -16.71
C SER A 174 4.56 16.31 -17.65
N GLU A 175 5.19 15.19 -17.30
CA GLU A 175 6.21 14.53 -18.14
C GLU A 175 5.63 14.07 -19.49
N LEU A 176 4.47 13.42 -19.47
CA LEU A 176 3.80 12.93 -20.68
C LEU A 176 3.33 14.08 -21.59
N LEU A 177 2.77 15.16 -21.02
CA LEU A 177 2.32 16.33 -21.79
C LEU A 177 3.47 17.02 -22.54
N CYS A 178 4.67 17.04 -21.93
CA CYS A 178 5.85 17.65 -22.51
C CYS A 178 6.38 16.87 -23.72
N CYS A 179 6.39 15.54 -23.65
CA CYS A 179 7.17 14.71 -24.57
C CYS A 179 6.36 13.82 -25.52
N ARG A 180 5.04 13.71 -25.36
CA ARG A 180 4.18 12.83 -26.20
C ARG A 180 3.27 13.61 -27.12
N SER A 181 2.76 12.98 -28.18
CA SER A 181 1.65 13.53 -28.98
C SER A 181 0.33 13.45 -28.22
N TYR A 182 -0.70 14.18 -28.66
CA TYR A 182 -2.05 14.08 -28.08
C TYR A 182 -2.58 12.63 -28.13
N THR A 183 -2.42 11.94 -29.27
CA THR A 183 -2.92 10.56 -29.43
C THR A 183 -2.19 9.57 -28.54
N ASP A 184 -0.85 9.67 -28.46
CA ASP A 184 -0.06 8.80 -27.60
C ASP A 184 -0.37 9.03 -26.12
N TYR A 185 -0.62 10.30 -25.74
CA TYR A 185 -1.02 10.65 -24.39
C TYR A 185 -2.32 9.94 -24.01
N ILE A 186 -3.38 10.07 -24.83
CA ILE A 186 -4.69 9.45 -24.53
C ILE A 186 -4.59 7.92 -24.46
N GLN A 187 -3.84 7.30 -25.37
CA GLN A 187 -3.61 5.84 -25.32
C GLN A 187 -2.86 5.43 -24.06
N THR A 188 -1.84 6.20 -23.66
CA THR A 188 -1.07 5.95 -22.44
C THR A 188 -1.94 6.07 -21.19
N VAL A 189 -2.80 7.10 -21.11
CA VAL A 189 -3.72 7.28 -19.98
C VAL A 189 -4.69 6.09 -19.86
N ALA A 190 -5.26 5.62 -20.98
CA ALA A 190 -6.14 4.46 -20.98
C ALA A 190 -5.42 3.21 -20.45
N TRP A 191 -4.17 2.97 -20.89
CA TRP A 191 -3.35 1.88 -20.40
C TRP A 191 -3.04 2.01 -18.90
N LEU A 192 -2.66 3.20 -18.42
CA LEU A 192 -2.37 3.47 -17.01
C LEU A 192 -3.57 3.21 -16.10
N LEU A 193 -4.79 3.58 -16.52
CA LEU A 193 -6.01 3.32 -15.76
C LEU A 193 -6.30 1.82 -15.61
N ILE A 194 -6.10 1.05 -16.68
CA ILE A 194 -6.26 -0.41 -16.66
C ILE A 194 -5.22 -1.03 -15.72
N GLN A 195 -3.95 -0.63 -15.86
CA GLN A 195 -2.87 -1.17 -15.03
C GLN A 195 -3.05 -0.82 -13.55
N GLU A 196 -3.46 0.41 -13.22
CA GLU A 196 -3.69 0.80 -11.83
C GLU A 196 -4.85 0.01 -11.21
N ARG A 197 -5.91 -0.25 -11.98
CA ARG A 197 -6.99 -1.13 -11.54
C ARG A 197 -6.49 -2.56 -11.30
N GLU A 198 -5.80 -3.15 -12.26
CA GLU A 198 -5.35 -4.54 -12.18
C GLU A 198 -4.39 -4.82 -11.03
N ARG A 199 -3.56 -3.84 -10.65
CA ARG A 199 -2.68 -3.96 -9.48
C ARG A 199 -3.41 -3.72 -8.17
N SER A 200 -4.21 -2.65 -8.09
CA SER A 200 -4.79 -2.20 -6.82
C SER A 200 -5.80 -3.18 -6.25
N VAL A 201 -6.58 -3.87 -7.10
CA VAL A 201 -7.53 -4.92 -6.65
C VAL A 201 -6.85 -6.11 -5.96
N ARG A 202 -5.53 -6.27 -6.12
CA ARG A 202 -4.79 -7.39 -5.52
C ARG A 202 -4.50 -7.18 -4.03
N TYR A 203 -4.47 -5.92 -3.58
CA TYR A 203 -4.06 -5.57 -2.22
C TYR A 203 -4.90 -4.47 -1.54
N LEU A 204 -5.75 -3.73 -2.25
CA LEU A 204 -6.64 -2.70 -1.67
C LEU A 204 -8.09 -3.19 -1.50
N GLN A 205 -8.84 -2.53 -0.62
CA GLN A 205 -10.28 -2.69 -0.51
C GLN A 205 -10.98 -2.06 -1.71
N GLN A 206 -12.13 -2.63 -2.10
CA GLN A 206 -12.89 -2.21 -3.29
C GLN A 206 -13.21 -0.70 -3.29
N GLY A 207 -13.62 -0.14 -2.14
CA GLY A 207 -13.91 1.30 -2.03
C GLY A 207 -12.68 2.18 -2.27
N SER A 208 -11.49 1.75 -1.84
CA SER A 208 -10.24 2.48 -2.05
C SER A 208 -9.73 2.36 -3.48
N VAL A 209 -9.96 1.23 -4.14
CA VAL A 209 -9.68 1.06 -5.58
C VAL A 209 -10.48 2.10 -6.38
N GLU A 210 -11.76 2.28 -6.08
CA GLU A 210 -12.61 3.24 -6.78
C GLU A 210 -12.13 4.68 -6.58
N LYS A 211 -11.83 5.08 -5.34
CA LYS A 211 -11.26 6.40 -5.03
C LYS A 211 -9.92 6.64 -5.71
N LEU A 212 -9.06 5.62 -5.75
CA LEU A 212 -7.75 5.70 -6.41
C LEU A 212 -7.91 5.93 -7.91
N LEU A 213 -8.77 5.16 -8.57
CA LEU A 213 -9.04 5.33 -10.00
C LEU A 213 -9.64 6.69 -10.32
N GLU A 214 -10.48 7.23 -9.44
CA GLU A 214 -10.99 8.60 -9.58
C GLU A 214 -9.87 9.64 -9.50
N ILE A 215 -8.90 9.48 -8.60
CA ILE A 215 -7.72 10.33 -8.51
C ILE A 215 -6.87 10.24 -9.78
N VAL A 216 -6.61 9.02 -10.28
CA VAL A 216 -5.82 8.82 -11.50
C VAL A 216 -6.50 9.53 -12.67
N LYS A 217 -7.80 9.32 -12.85
CA LYS A 217 -8.58 9.98 -13.91
C LYS A 217 -8.53 11.50 -13.76
N ARG A 218 -8.76 12.02 -12.56
CA ARG A 218 -8.75 13.46 -12.28
C ARG A 218 -7.41 14.09 -12.63
N LYS A 219 -6.30 13.47 -12.22
CA LYS A 219 -4.93 13.98 -12.46
C LYS A 219 -4.49 13.88 -13.91
N LEU A 220 -4.86 12.81 -14.61
CA LEU A 220 -4.44 12.57 -15.99
C LEU A 220 -5.38 13.16 -17.04
N MET A 221 -6.64 13.47 -16.70
CA MET A 221 -7.63 13.94 -17.66
C MET A 221 -8.29 15.26 -17.24
N ASP A 222 -8.90 15.31 -16.06
CA ASP A 222 -9.75 16.45 -15.69
C ASP A 222 -8.92 17.72 -15.45
N GLU A 223 -7.83 17.60 -14.70
CA GLU A 223 -6.92 18.73 -14.42
C GLU A 223 -6.05 19.10 -15.63
N THR A 224 -5.83 18.18 -16.57
CA THR A 224 -5.02 18.40 -17.77
C THR A 224 -5.85 18.79 -19.00
N ALA A 225 -7.18 18.84 -18.88
CA ALA A 225 -8.09 18.97 -20.01
C ALA A 225 -7.80 20.18 -20.91
N GLN A 226 -7.55 21.35 -20.31
CA GLN A 226 -7.26 22.57 -21.07
C GLN A 226 -5.97 22.45 -21.88
N LEU A 227 -4.91 21.92 -21.27
CA LEU A 227 -3.62 21.71 -21.92
C LEU A 227 -3.73 20.68 -23.05
N LEU A 228 -4.56 19.64 -22.87
CA LEU A 228 -4.80 18.63 -23.92
C LEU A 228 -5.53 19.23 -25.13
N VAL A 229 -6.50 20.12 -24.91
CA VAL A 229 -7.21 20.82 -26.01
C VAL A 229 -6.27 21.73 -26.78
N GLU A 230 -5.42 22.48 -26.09
CA GLU A 230 -4.42 23.35 -26.72
C GLU A 230 -3.42 22.53 -27.54
N LYS A 231 -2.90 21.45 -26.95
CA LYS A 231 -1.97 20.54 -27.62
C LYS A 231 -2.58 19.91 -28.88
N GLN A 232 -3.83 19.45 -28.80
CA GLN A 232 -4.54 18.90 -29.96
C GLN A 232 -4.69 19.94 -31.09
N LYS A 233 -5.00 21.19 -30.74
CA LYS A 233 -5.13 22.28 -31.71
C LYS A 233 -3.79 22.58 -32.38
N THR A 234 -2.71 22.73 -31.61
CA THR A 234 -1.37 22.99 -32.14
C THR A 234 -0.92 21.88 -33.09
N GLU A 235 -1.03 20.61 -32.68
CA GLU A 235 -0.66 19.46 -33.51
C GLU A 235 -1.49 19.38 -34.81
N SER A 236 -2.79 19.72 -34.75
CA SER A 236 -3.65 19.75 -35.94
C SER A 236 -3.28 20.88 -36.91
N HIS A 237 -2.92 22.06 -36.39
CA HIS A 237 -2.49 23.20 -37.19
C HIS A 237 -1.15 22.92 -37.89
N ASP A 238 -0.20 22.32 -37.17
CA ASP A 238 1.09 21.93 -37.72
C ASP A 238 0.94 20.90 -38.84
N THR A 239 0.05 19.93 -38.65
CA THR A 239 -0.29 18.93 -39.67
C THR A 239 -0.88 19.57 -40.93
N ALA A 240 -1.84 20.50 -40.77
CA ALA A 240 -2.44 21.22 -41.89
C ALA A 240 -1.41 22.10 -42.63
N THR A 241 -0.52 22.77 -41.88
CA THR A 241 0.56 23.60 -42.43
C THR A 241 1.55 22.75 -43.23
N TYR A 242 1.93 21.59 -42.71
CA TYR A 242 2.82 20.65 -43.41
C TYR A 242 2.19 20.09 -44.69
N GLN A 243 0.90 19.74 -44.65
CA GLN A 243 0.18 19.28 -45.85
C GLN A 243 0.07 20.37 -46.93
N ASP A 244 -0.17 21.63 -46.54
CA ASP A 244 -0.19 22.76 -47.47
C ASP A 244 1.19 22.97 -48.13
N LEU A 245 2.28 22.86 -47.37
CA LEU A 245 3.64 22.92 -47.91
C LEU A 245 3.90 21.77 -48.91
N LEU A 246 3.51 20.54 -48.57
CA LEU A 246 3.65 19.40 -49.49
C LEU A 246 2.85 19.61 -50.79
N SER A 247 1.63 20.14 -50.69
CA SER A 247 0.79 20.46 -51.86
C SER A 247 1.43 21.52 -52.76
N LYS A 248 1.97 22.59 -52.17
CA LYS A 248 2.71 23.64 -52.90
C LYS A 248 3.95 23.10 -53.59
N CYS A 249 4.69 22.21 -52.94
CA CYS A 249 5.85 21.53 -53.53
C CYS A 249 5.44 20.56 -54.65
N ALA A 250 4.32 19.85 -54.51
CA ALA A 250 3.80 18.95 -55.55
C ALA A 250 3.34 19.70 -56.81
N GLY A 251 2.87 20.94 -56.66
CA GLY A 251 2.49 21.82 -57.78
C GLY A 251 3.69 22.43 -58.53
N MET A 252 4.90 22.35 -57.97
CA MET A 252 6.13 22.70 -58.67
C MET A 252 6.60 21.50 -59.49
N SER A 253 6.12 21.35 -60.73
CA SER A 253 6.78 20.46 -61.68
C SER A 253 8.22 20.94 -61.87
N LEU A 254 9.16 20.25 -61.22
CA LEU A 254 10.55 20.25 -61.64
C LEU A 254 10.55 19.69 -63.06
N GLY A 255 10.85 20.57 -64.02
CA GLY A 255 11.11 20.18 -65.40
C GLY A 255 12.06 18.99 -65.41
N GLU A 256 11.71 18.04 -66.26
CA GLU A 256 12.41 16.78 -66.47
C GLU A 256 13.93 16.96 -66.46
N GLU A 257 14.65 16.18 -65.64
CA GLU A 257 15.88 15.51 -66.09
C GLU A 257 16.28 14.32 -65.21
N SER A 258 16.15 13.14 -65.83
CA SER A 258 16.99 11.95 -65.75
C SER A 258 17.20 11.18 -64.42
N SER A 259 16.58 10.00 -64.40
CA SER A 259 17.17 8.66 -64.12
C SER A 259 18.08 8.45 -62.88
N VAL A 260 17.63 7.61 -61.94
CA VAL A 260 18.09 6.22 -61.64
C VAL A 260 17.63 5.82 -60.21
N SER A 261 17.17 4.58 -60.08
CA SER A 261 16.55 3.89 -58.93
C SER A 261 17.53 3.52 -57.77
N PRO A 262 17.15 2.64 -56.79
CA PRO A 262 16.50 2.98 -55.52
C PRO A 262 17.35 2.55 -54.28
N LEU A 263 17.23 3.26 -53.14
CA LEU A 263 17.80 2.78 -51.87
C LEU A 263 16.81 2.91 -50.69
N THR A 264 16.22 1.77 -50.40
CA THR A 264 15.93 1.14 -49.10
C THR A 264 16.37 1.84 -47.79
N GLN A 265 15.43 1.77 -46.82
CA GLN A 265 15.54 1.69 -45.34
C GLN A 265 15.22 2.91 -44.46
N CYS A 266 14.25 2.71 -43.55
CA CYS A 266 13.87 3.55 -42.41
C CYS A 266 14.83 3.33 -41.22
N PRO A 267 15.35 4.38 -40.56
CA PRO A 267 16.02 4.27 -39.28
C PRO A 267 15.08 4.64 -38.10
N PHE A 268 15.51 4.24 -36.90
CA PHE A 268 14.99 4.61 -35.56
C PHE A 268 14.16 3.57 -34.80
N LEU A 269 14.87 2.51 -34.37
CA LEU A 269 14.91 2.09 -32.96
C LEU A 269 16.24 2.59 -32.36
N GLN A 270 16.18 3.62 -31.52
CA GLN A 270 16.99 3.81 -30.31
C GLN A 270 16.48 5.00 -29.51
#